data_AF-A0AA89AS05-F1
#
_entry.id   AF-A0AA89AS05-F1
#
_cell.length_a   1.000
_cell.length_b   1.000
_cell.length_c   1.000
_cell.angle_alpha   90.00
_cell.angle_beta   90.00
_cell.angle_gamma   90.00
#
_symmetry.space_group_name_H-M   'P 1'
#
loop_
_entity.id
_entity.type
_entity.pdbx_description
1 polymer ?
#
loop_
_entity_poly.entity_id
_entity_poly.type
_entity_poly.pdbx_seq_one_letter_code
_entity_poly.pdbx_strand_id
1 'polypeptide(L)'
;MQSAPVANHAPVAGYAGAQTSFRPKALVLPVSKDPSTLQYITHLNQRTPLVSVNLTLHLGGESLWVNSESKDYVTSTFRPARCRSAQCNLAGSTACVTATNTYRFGRVWGGRRWEKRWERERDLIEVSPRN
;
A
#
# COMPACT_ATOMS: atom_id res chain seq x y z
N MET A 1 11.05 -70.78 10.24
CA MET A 1 10.53 -69.40 10.20
C MET A 1 11.71 -68.48 9.98
N GLN A 2 11.95 -68.05 8.73
CA GLN A 2 13.00 -67.08 8.39
C GLN A 2 12.37 -65.69 8.39
N SER A 3 12.89 -64.80 9.22
CA SER A 3 12.50 -63.39 9.29
C SER A 3 13.21 -62.63 8.17
N ALA A 4 12.45 -62.03 7.25
CA ALA A 4 12.98 -61.15 6.22
C ALA A 4 13.35 -59.76 6.82
N PRO A 5 14.40 -59.08 6.33
CA PRO A 5 14.74 -57.74 6.81
C PRO A 5 13.78 -56.67 6.25
N VAL A 6 13.42 -55.72 7.10
CA VAL A 6 12.63 -54.52 6.76
C VAL A 6 13.47 -53.61 5.86
N ALA A 7 12.99 -53.34 4.64
CA ALA A 7 13.59 -52.38 3.74
C ALA A 7 13.26 -50.95 4.21
N ASN A 8 14.29 -50.18 4.57
CA ASN A 8 14.13 -48.75 4.85
C ASN A 8 13.84 -48.00 3.55
N HIS A 9 12.69 -47.34 3.47
CA HIS A 9 12.34 -46.48 2.34
C HIS A 9 13.29 -45.27 2.30
N ALA A 10 13.99 -45.11 1.16
CA ALA A 10 14.81 -43.94 0.87
C ALA A 10 13.93 -42.66 0.81
N PRO A 11 14.45 -41.48 1.21
CA PRO A 11 13.73 -40.23 1.08
C PRO A 11 13.55 -39.89 -0.40
N VAL A 12 12.30 -39.69 -0.83
CA VAL A 12 11.98 -39.16 -2.16
C VAL A 12 12.48 -37.72 -2.18
N ALA A 13 13.57 -37.46 -2.90
CA ALA A 13 14.08 -36.12 -3.12
C ALA A 13 13.02 -35.32 -3.90
N GLY A 14 12.30 -34.45 -3.20
CA GLY A 14 11.40 -33.49 -3.83
C GLY A 14 12.23 -32.50 -4.64
N TYR A 15 12.08 -32.52 -5.97
CA TYR A 15 12.65 -31.50 -6.84
C TYR A 15 11.90 -30.19 -6.60
N ALA A 16 12.58 -29.20 -6.00
CA ALA A 16 12.08 -27.83 -5.97
C ALA A 16 12.15 -27.24 -7.38
N GLY A 17 11.04 -27.30 -8.12
CA GLY A 17 10.91 -26.65 -9.42
C GLY A 17 11.05 -25.14 -9.26
N ALA A 18 11.97 -24.53 -10.01
CA ALA A 18 12.13 -23.08 -10.04
C ALA A 18 10.83 -22.43 -10.54
N GLN A 19 10.15 -21.70 -9.66
CA GLN A 19 8.97 -20.91 -10.01
C GLN A 19 9.42 -19.71 -10.86
N THR A 20 9.03 -19.68 -12.14
CA THR A 20 9.26 -18.52 -12.99
C THR A 20 8.32 -17.39 -12.57
N SER A 21 8.86 -16.19 -12.33
CA SER A 21 8.05 -15.02 -11.95
C SER A 21 7.26 -14.53 -13.17
N PHE A 22 5.93 -14.50 -13.09
CA PHE A 22 5.11 -13.85 -14.11
C PHE A 22 5.38 -12.33 -14.12
N ARG A 23 5.67 -11.76 -15.29
CA ARG A 23 5.88 -10.32 -15.50
C ARG A 23 4.90 -9.81 -16.56
N PRO A 24 3.79 -9.14 -16.16
CA PRO A 24 2.82 -8.65 -17.14
C PRO A 24 3.43 -7.58 -18.03
N LYS A 25 3.06 -7.58 -19.33
CA LYS A 25 3.48 -6.55 -20.29
C LYS A 25 2.66 -5.26 -20.18
N ALA A 26 1.48 -5.33 -19.58
CA ALA A 26 0.58 -4.21 -19.37
C ALA A 26 -0.23 -4.39 -18.08
N LEU A 27 -0.61 -3.27 -17.48
CA LEU A 27 -1.55 -3.20 -16.37
C LEU A 27 -2.66 -2.23 -16.76
N VAL A 28 -3.91 -2.61 -16.52
CA VAL A 28 -5.08 -1.78 -16.79
C VAL A 28 -5.66 -1.34 -15.45
N LEU A 29 -5.86 -0.04 -15.30
CA LEU A 29 -6.44 0.56 -14.12
C LEU A 29 -7.85 1.09 -14.48
N PRO A 30 -8.93 0.46 -14.01
CA PRO A 30 -10.28 0.94 -14.25
C PRO A 30 -10.51 2.29 -13.57
N VAL A 31 -11.19 3.20 -14.26
CA VAL A 31 -11.51 4.55 -13.75
C VAL A 31 -12.97 4.86 -14.03
N SER A 32 -13.66 5.41 -13.03
CA SER A 32 -15.03 5.92 -13.14
C SER A 32 -15.07 7.39 -12.71
N LYS A 33 -16.05 8.15 -13.21
CA LYS A 33 -16.27 9.52 -12.74
C LYS A 33 -17.34 9.51 -11.65
N ASP A 34 -17.02 10.06 -10.49
CA ASP A 34 -17.97 10.25 -9.41
C ASP A 34 -18.88 11.46 -9.73
N PRO A 35 -20.21 11.30 -9.78
CA PRO A 35 -21.11 12.39 -10.16
C PRO A 35 -21.24 13.47 -9.09
N SER A 36 -20.97 13.15 -7.82
CA SER A 36 -21.14 14.10 -6.72
C SER A 36 -19.98 15.10 -6.59
N THR A 37 -18.75 14.62 -6.80
CA THR A 37 -17.52 15.42 -6.68
C THR A 37 -16.90 15.77 -8.03
N LEU A 38 -17.41 15.17 -9.12
CA LEU A 38 -16.84 15.24 -10.47
C LEU A 38 -15.40 14.70 -10.58
N GLN A 39 -14.90 14.04 -9.54
CA GLN A 39 -13.57 13.46 -9.51
C GLN A 39 -13.53 12.12 -10.24
N TYR A 40 -12.36 11.75 -10.75
CA TYR A 40 -12.12 10.43 -11.32
C TYR A 40 -11.63 9.49 -10.23
N ILE A 41 -12.31 8.37 -10.05
CA ILE A 41 -12.04 7.38 -9.01
C ILE A 41 -11.53 6.10 -9.64
N THR A 42 -10.56 5.47 -8.99
CA THR A 42 -10.07 4.13 -9.31
C THR A 42 -10.10 3.24 -8.07
N HIS A 43 -10.01 1.93 -8.29
CA HIS A 43 -9.97 0.93 -7.24
C HIS A 43 -8.63 0.18 -7.29
N LEU A 44 -7.93 0.13 -6.16
CA LEU A 44 -6.71 -0.65 -6.02
C LEU A 44 -6.87 -1.68 -4.90
N ASN A 45 -6.58 -2.93 -5.24
CA ASN A 45 -6.49 -4.00 -4.26
C ASN A 45 -5.14 -3.92 -3.55
N GLN A 46 -5.15 -3.63 -2.25
CA GLN A 46 -3.94 -3.48 -1.44
C GLN A 46 -4.13 -4.09 -0.05
N ARG A 47 -3.08 -4.01 0.79
CA ARG A 47 -3.02 -4.53 2.17
C ARG A 47 -3.05 -6.06 2.25
N THR A 48 -3.05 -6.57 3.49
CA THR A 48 -3.14 -8.00 3.79
C THR A 48 -3.90 -8.16 5.10
N PRO A 49 -5.10 -8.75 5.12
CA PRO A 49 -5.83 -9.32 3.97
C PRO A 49 -6.14 -8.28 2.87
N LEU A 50 -6.31 -8.77 1.64
CA LEU A 50 -6.49 -7.92 0.46
C LEU A 50 -7.83 -7.18 0.54
N VAL A 51 -7.80 -5.86 0.41
CA VAL A 51 -9.00 -5.01 0.40
C VAL A 51 -8.95 -4.06 -0.79
N SER A 52 -10.12 -3.82 -1.38
CA SER A 52 -10.29 -2.80 -2.42
C SER A 52 -10.37 -1.42 -1.77
N VAL A 53 -9.56 -0.48 -2.25
CA VAL A 53 -9.52 0.90 -1.76
C VAL A 53 -9.84 1.85 -2.90
N ASN A 54 -10.79 2.75 -2.67
CA ASN A 54 -11.15 3.81 -3.62
C ASN A 54 -10.14 4.95 -3.51
N LEU A 55 -9.65 5.41 -4.66
CA LEU A 55 -8.63 6.45 -4.75
C LEU A 55 -9.03 7.46 -5.83
N THR A 56 -8.86 8.75 -5.53
CA THR A 56 -8.97 9.80 -6.55
C THR A 56 -7.75 9.78 -7.46
N LEU A 57 -7.99 9.76 -8.77
CA LEU A 57 -6.94 9.86 -9.79
C LEU A 57 -6.46 11.31 -9.91
N HIS A 58 -5.25 11.57 -9.41
CA HIS A 58 -4.60 12.87 -9.52
C HIS A 58 -3.39 12.79 -10.46
N LEU A 59 -3.56 13.20 -11.71
CA LEU A 59 -2.51 13.12 -12.75
C LEU A 59 -1.29 14.01 -12.47
N GLY A 60 -1.45 15.07 -11.68
CA GLY A 60 -0.36 15.94 -11.23
C GLY A 60 0.24 15.54 -9.88
N GLY A 61 -0.13 14.38 -9.34
CA GLY A 61 0.35 13.91 -8.04
C GLY A 61 1.73 13.26 -8.14
N GLU A 62 2.58 13.51 -7.14
CA GLU A 62 3.93 12.95 -7.09
C GLU A 62 3.95 11.49 -6.60
N SER A 63 2.91 11.04 -5.90
CA SER A 63 2.88 9.71 -5.25
C SER A 63 1.46 9.25 -4.96
N LEU A 64 1.30 7.93 -4.82
CA LEU A 64 0.10 7.34 -4.22
C LEU A 64 0.13 7.57 -2.70
N TRP A 65 -0.97 8.07 -2.14
CA TRP A 65 -1.15 8.22 -0.70
C TRP A 65 -2.48 7.61 -0.26
N VAL A 66 -2.50 7.12 0.98
CA VAL A 66 -3.66 6.52 1.63
C VAL A 66 -3.75 7.05 3.06
N ASN A 67 -4.96 7.25 3.56
CA ASN A 67 -5.14 7.54 4.98
C ASN A 67 -4.87 6.26 5.79
N SER A 68 -3.77 6.24 6.53
CA SER A 68 -3.36 5.14 7.41
C SER A 68 -3.60 5.41 8.88
N GLU A 69 -4.19 6.57 9.21
CA GLU A 69 -4.49 6.95 10.60
C GLU A 69 -5.82 6.39 11.09
N SER A 70 -6.66 5.92 10.17
CA SER A 70 -7.99 5.43 10.47
C SER A 70 -7.97 4.02 11.08
N LYS A 71 -8.93 3.73 11.97
CA LYS A 71 -9.00 2.43 12.68
C LYS A 71 -9.25 1.23 11.75
N ASP A 72 -9.81 1.48 10.57
CA ASP A 72 -10.07 0.50 9.52
C ASP A 72 -8.83 0.20 8.66
N TYR A 73 -7.72 0.92 8.86
CA TYR A 73 -6.46 0.61 8.21
C TYR A 73 -5.76 -0.57 8.90
N VAL A 74 -6.15 -1.79 8.53
CA VAL A 74 -5.54 -3.04 9.04
C VAL A 74 -4.72 -3.71 7.95
N THR A 75 -3.47 -4.05 8.27
CA THR A 75 -2.58 -4.78 7.37
C THR A 75 -1.46 -5.49 8.11
N SER A 76 -1.20 -6.75 7.78
CA SER A 76 -0.09 -7.54 8.35
C SER A 76 1.23 -7.41 7.57
N THR A 77 1.21 -6.79 6.39
CA THR A 77 2.36 -6.70 5.46
C THR A 77 2.92 -5.29 5.31
N PHE A 78 2.40 -4.31 6.05
CA PHE A 78 2.93 -2.95 6.04
C PHE A 78 4.39 -2.92 6.53
N ARG A 79 5.25 -2.27 5.74
CA ARG A 79 6.67 -2.09 6.04
C ARG A 79 7.02 -0.62 5.82
N PRO A 80 7.21 0.18 6.88
CA PRO A 80 7.59 1.59 6.73
C PRO A 80 8.99 1.70 6.11
N ALA A 81 9.19 2.71 5.25
CA ALA A 81 10.52 3.04 4.74
C ALA A 81 11.40 3.51 5.91
N ARG A 82 12.61 2.93 6.02
CA ARG A 82 13.58 3.35 7.04
C ARG A 82 14.26 4.65 6.61
N CYS A 83 14.62 5.47 7.59
CA CYS A 83 15.45 6.65 7.35
C CYS A 83 16.70 6.32 6.54
N ARG A 84 16.99 7.13 5.51
CA ARG A 84 18.14 7.00 4.62
C ARG A 84 18.19 5.68 3.81
N SER A 85 17.08 4.92 3.75
CA SER A 85 16.99 3.75 2.88
C SER A 85 16.85 4.15 1.41
N ALA A 86 17.11 3.22 0.49
CA ALA A 86 16.90 3.44 -0.95
C ALA A 86 15.45 3.86 -1.27
N GLN A 87 14.46 3.32 -0.56
CA GLN A 87 13.05 3.69 -0.71
C GLN A 87 12.80 5.15 -0.27
N CYS A 88 13.42 5.59 0.83
CA CYS A 88 13.30 6.97 1.31
C CYS A 88 13.94 7.96 0.33
N ASN A 89 15.12 7.61 -0.19
CA ASN A 89 15.81 8.40 -1.21
C ASN A 89 15.00 8.48 -2.52
N LEU A 90 14.40 7.37 -2.94
CA LEU A 90 13.52 7.32 -4.12
C LEU A 90 12.29 8.22 -3.95
N ALA A 91 11.74 8.29 -2.74
CA ALA A 91 10.64 9.18 -2.41
C ALA A 91 11.04 10.66 -2.27
N GLY A 92 12.34 10.99 -2.39
CA GLY A 92 12.83 12.37 -2.25
C GLY A 92 12.66 12.97 -0.85
N SER A 93 12.38 12.15 0.16
CA SER A 93 12.12 12.66 1.52
C SER A 93 13.42 12.90 2.28
N THR A 94 13.55 14.09 2.88
CA THR A 94 14.61 14.41 3.85
C THR A 94 14.12 14.24 5.29
N ALA A 95 12.84 13.92 5.48
CA ALA A 95 12.19 13.82 6.76
C ALA A 95 12.36 12.43 7.38
N CYS A 96 12.57 12.42 8.69
CA CYS A 96 12.72 11.22 9.48
C CYS A 96 11.76 11.27 10.67
N VAL A 97 10.96 10.22 10.83
CA VAL A 97 10.05 10.06 11.95
C VAL A 97 10.40 8.77 12.69
N THR A 98 10.57 8.86 14.00
CA THR A 98 10.64 7.68 14.84
C THR A 98 9.27 7.02 14.86
N ALA A 99 9.22 5.76 14.45
CA ALA A 99 8.02 4.94 14.57
C ALA A 99 7.75 4.64 16.04
N THR A 100 7.13 5.58 16.76
CA THR A 100 6.39 5.23 17.97
C THR A 100 5.11 4.57 17.50
N ASN A 101 4.84 3.35 17.96
CA ASN A 101 3.68 2.56 17.55
C ASN A 101 2.41 3.41 17.41
N THR A 102 1.77 3.24 16.25
CA THR A 102 0.40 3.60 15.85
C THR A 102 0.03 5.10 15.73
N TYR A 103 -0.42 5.45 14.51
CA TYR A 103 -1.30 6.59 14.18
C TYR A 103 -0.84 8.04 14.40
N ARG A 104 0.40 8.40 14.03
CA ARG A 104 0.72 9.82 13.75
C ARG A 104 1.72 9.97 12.61
N PHE A 105 1.25 9.87 11.37
CA PHE A 105 1.99 10.37 10.20
C PHE A 105 1.60 11.82 9.86
N GLY A 106 0.63 12.41 10.57
CA GLY A 106 0.11 13.76 10.31
C GLY A 106 0.94 14.97 10.77
N ARG A 107 2.21 14.83 11.21
CA ARG A 107 3.02 15.99 11.66
C ARG A 107 4.43 16.09 11.09
N VAL A 108 4.67 15.56 9.88
CA VAL A 108 5.95 15.79 9.17
C VAL A 108 5.71 16.30 7.75
N TRP A 109 4.75 17.21 7.59
CA TRP A 109 4.64 18.03 6.38
C TRP A 109 4.69 19.51 6.78
N GLY A 110 5.76 19.90 7.47
CA GLY A 110 6.01 21.27 7.93
C GLY A 110 6.75 22.10 6.88
N GLY A 111 6.11 22.37 5.73
CA GLY A 111 6.60 23.33 4.74
C GLY A 111 5.53 24.37 4.46
N ARG A 112 5.74 25.63 4.89
CA ARG A 112 4.78 26.76 4.84
C ARG A 112 4.16 27.07 3.46
N ARG A 113 4.61 26.41 2.39
CA ARG A 113 4.10 26.57 1.02
C ARG A 113 2.89 25.66 0.73
N TRP A 114 2.77 24.51 1.39
CA TRP A 114 1.75 23.50 1.09
C TRP A 114 0.51 23.60 1.99
N GLU A 115 0.66 24.09 3.22
CA GLU A 115 -0.43 24.25 4.21
C GLU A 115 -1.56 25.14 3.69
N LYS A 116 -1.22 26.23 2.98
CA LYS A 116 -2.21 27.14 2.37
C LYS A 116 -2.90 26.58 1.12
N ARG A 117 -2.40 25.50 0.54
CA ARG A 117 -3.05 24.79 -0.59
C ARG A 117 -4.03 23.75 -0.04
N TRP A 118 -3.62 23.01 1.00
CA TRP A 118 -4.48 22.06 1.71
C TRP A 118 -5.72 22.72 2.34
N GLU A 119 -5.58 23.91 2.93
CA GLU A 119 -6.74 24.67 3.45
C GLU A 119 -7.71 25.11 2.35
N ARG A 120 -7.20 25.47 1.17
CA ARG A 120 -8.01 25.95 0.05
C ARG A 120 -8.71 24.83 -0.73
N GLU A 121 -8.12 23.62 -0.73
CA GLU A 121 -8.70 22.42 -1.34
C GLU A 121 -9.61 21.64 -0.37
N ARG A 122 -9.57 21.94 0.93
CA ARG A 122 -10.51 21.40 1.95
C ARG A 122 -11.95 21.81 1.69
N ASP A 123 -12.16 23.04 1.20
CA ASP A 123 -13.50 23.55 0.86
C ASP A 123 -14.10 22.87 -0.38
N LEU A 124 -13.32 22.09 -1.14
CA LEU A 124 -13.80 21.31 -2.29
C LEU A 124 -14.16 19.86 -1.94
N ILE A 125 -13.94 19.45 -0.68
CA ILE A 125 -14.34 18.14 -0.17
C ILE A 125 -15.23 18.40 1.05
N GLU A 126 -16.46 18.86 0.80
CA GLU A 126 -17.54 18.66 1.77
C GLU A 126 -17.69 17.16 1.99
N VAL A 127 -17.12 16.67 3.09
CA VAL A 127 -17.43 15.34 3.59
C VAL A 127 -18.85 15.43 4.13
N SER A 128 -19.81 15.14 3.24
CA SER A 128 -21.22 14.95 3.57
C SER A 128 -21.33 14.03 4.80
N PRO A 129 -21.94 14.50 5.91
CA PRO A 129 -22.24 13.62 7.03
C PRO A 129 -23.32 12.65 6.57
N ARG A 130 -23.02 11.35 6.55
CA ARG A 130 -24.07 10.33 6.47
C ARG A 130 -24.84 10.33 7.79
N ASN A 131 -26.17 10.47 7.67
CA ASN A 131 -27.18 10.24 8.71
C ASN A 131 -26.91 8.99 9.55
#